data_AF-A0A4R9Q4F3-F1
#
_entry.id   AF-A0A4R9Q4F3-F1
#
_cell.length_a   1.000
_cell.length_b   1.000
_cell.length_c   1.000
_cell.angle_alpha   90.00
_cell.angle_beta   90.00
_cell.angle_gamma   90.00
#
_symmetry.space_group_name_H-M   'P 1'
#
loop_
_entity.id
_entity.type
_entity.pdbx_description
1 polymer ?
#
loop_
_entity_poly.entity_id
_entity_poly.type
_entity_poly.pdbx_seq_one_letter_code
_entity_poly.pdbx_strand_id
1 'polypeptide(L)'
;MTTDWTVCTPKSQDTAEAQALFEAEAEERKKLERQYHRTPEACATPNFFEPMLAKSYKGRIKFPIASQPKLDGIRCIARAEGLFSRQGKPIVSCPHIEAELAPLFVADPDLVLDGELYNHDLKADFEQLVSLIRKQEPNPATAGVVQYHVYDIPSFEGTFFQRAPVYNAMLQGFDHILPVETRIAFNQAMFDKDYEEFMENGYEGQMGRLDAD
;
A
#
# COMPACT_ATOMS: atom_id res chain seq x y z
N MET A 1 -11.25 -21.68 12.42
CA MET A 1 -10.77 -21.38 13.79
C MET A 1 -11.92 -20.77 14.54
N THR A 2 -12.45 -21.44 15.56
CA THR A 2 -13.29 -20.79 16.57
C THR A 2 -12.38 -19.86 17.37
N THR A 3 -12.67 -18.57 17.37
CA THR A 3 -11.99 -17.59 18.23
C THR A 3 -12.29 -17.94 19.69
N ASP A 4 -11.26 -18.06 20.51
CA ASP A 4 -11.40 -18.26 21.95
C ASP A 4 -12.17 -17.10 22.60
N TRP A 5 -12.87 -17.39 23.69
CA TRP A 5 -13.59 -16.37 24.46
C TRP A 5 -12.61 -15.35 25.04
N THR A 6 -12.90 -14.06 24.85
CA THR A 6 -12.11 -12.98 25.44
C THR A 6 -12.66 -12.67 26.84
N VAL A 7 -11.80 -12.76 27.86
CA VAL A 7 -12.15 -12.37 29.23
C VAL A 7 -11.82 -10.90 29.42
N CYS A 8 -12.84 -10.08 29.72
CA CYS A 8 -12.67 -8.64 29.92
C CYS A 8 -12.65 -8.30 31.41
N THR A 9 -11.74 -7.43 31.81
CA THR A 9 -11.69 -6.82 33.15
C THR A 9 -11.81 -5.29 33.03
N PRO A 10 -12.40 -4.59 34.02
CA PRO A 10 -12.50 -3.14 33.98
C PRO A 10 -11.14 -2.48 33.73
N LYS A 11 -11.06 -1.62 32.71
CA LYS A 11 -9.82 -0.91 32.35
C LYS A 11 -10.08 0.54 31.97
N SER A 12 -10.90 0.76 30.94
CA SER A 12 -11.37 2.07 30.48
C SER A 12 -12.83 2.34 30.85
N GLN A 13 -13.56 1.29 31.24
CA GLN A 13 -14.94 1.33 31.70
C GLN A 13 -15.03 0.81 33.13
N ASP A 14 -16.10 1.21 33.84
CA ASP A 14 -16.25 0.97 35.28
C ASP A 14 -16.60 -0.48 35.65
N THR A 15 -17.16 -1.27 34.73
CA THR A 15 -17.53 -2.67 34.96
C THR A 15 -16.98 -3.61 33.89
N ALA A 16 -16.89 -4.90 34.21
CA ALA A 16 -16.41 -5.92 33.28
C ALA A 16 -17.37 -6.05 32.08
N GLU A 17 -18.67 -5.96 32.33
CA GLU A 17 -19.72 -5.96 31.31
C GLU A 17 -19.63 -4.74 30.39
N ALA A 18 -19.43 -3.55 30.96
CA ALA A 18 -19.27 -2.32 30.17
C ALA A 18 -17.97 -2.35 29.35
N GLN A 19 -16.88 -2.86 29.92
CA GLN A 19 -15.63 -3.06 29.18
C GLN A 19 -15.81 -4.07 28.04
N ALA A 20 -16.49 -5.20 28.29
CA ALA A 20 -16.76 -6.21 27.29
C ALA A 20 -17.59 -5.65 26.12
N LEU A 21 -18.62 -4.86 26.41
CA LEU A 21 -19.43 -4.19 25.39
C LEU A 21 -18.59 -3.19 24.59
N PHE A 22 -17.81 -2.34 25.27
CA PHE A 22 -16.94 -1.35 24.63
C PHE A 22 -15.92 -1.99 23.67
N GLU A 23 -15.26 -3.06 24.10
CA GLU A 23 -14.31 -3.79 23.27
C GLU A 23 -15.00 -4.53 22.11
N ALA A 24 -16.17 -5.12 22.34
CA ALA A 24 -16.97 -5.78 21.31
C ALA A 24 -17.43 -4.79 20.24
N GLU A 25 -17.97 -3.63 20.61
CA GLU A 25 -18.38 -2.57 19.69
C GLU A 25 -17.17 -2.00 18.92
N ALA A 26 -16.03 -1.83 19.58
CA ALA A 26 -14.81 -1.38 18.91
C ALA A 26 -14.31 -2.41 17.88
N GLU A 27 -14.34 -3.70 18.21
CA GLU A 27 -14.01 -4.78 17.27
C GLU A 27 -15.03 -4.91 16.13
N GLU A 28 -16.33 -4.78 16.41
CA GLU A 28 -17.36 -4.74 15.37
C GLU A 28 -17.09 -3.58 14.42
N ARG A 29 -16.86 -2.36 14.94
CA ARG A 29 -16.55 -1.18 14.12
C ARG A 29 -15.30 -1.41 13.26
N LYS A 30 -14.21 -1.92 13.83
CA LYS A 30 -12.97 -2.23 13.06
C LYS A 30 -13.22 -3.27 11.96
N LYS A 31 -14.07 -4.25 12.20
CA LYS A 31 -14.43 -5.28 11.23
C LYS A 31 -15.27 -4.69 10.10
N LEU A 32 -16.25 -3.85 10.43
CA LEU A 32 -17.11 -3.16 9.47
C LEU A 32 -16.35 -2.12 8.64
N GLU A 33 -15.33 -1.46 9.20
CA GLU A 33 -14.37 -0.62 8.45
C GLU A 33 -13.53 -1.42 7.44
N ARG A 34 -13.41 -2.74 7.63
CA ARG A 34 -12.73 -3.66 6.70
C ARG A 34 -13.76 -4.25 5.73
N GLN A 35 -13.75 -5.57 5.51
CA GLN A 35 -14.69 -6.25 4.61
C GLN A 35 -15.81 -7.01 5.34
N TYR A 36 -16.01 -6.78 6.65
CA TYR A 36 -17.18 -7.39 7.29
C TYR A 36 -18.42 -6.59 6.93
N HIS A 37 -19.49 -7.30 6.63
CA HIS A 37 -20.80 -6.73 6.39
C HIS A 37 -21.78 -7.26 7.45
N ARG A 38 -22.78 -6.44 7.79
CA ARG A 38 -23.82 -6.84 8.74
C ARG A 38 -24.78 -7.89 8.17
N THR A 39 -24.85 -7.99 6.85
CA THR A 39 -25.71 -8.98 6.16
C THR A 39 -24.95 -9.69 5.03
N PRO A 40 -25.31 -10.94 4.71
CA PRO A 40 -24.69 -11.69 3.61
C PRO A 40 -24.84 -11.01 2.24
N GLU A 41 -25.94 -10.30 1.99
CA GLU A 41 -26.22 -9.66 0.70
C GLU A 41 -25.26 -8.48 0.43
N ALA A 42 -24.88 -7.77 1.49
CA ALA A 42 -23.94 -6.65 1.40
C ALA A 42 -22.50 -7.10 1.10
N CYS A 43 -22.16 -8.38 1.33
CA CYS A 43 -20.84 -8.93 1.01
C CYS A 43 -20.51 -8.93 -0.49
N ALA A 44 -21.49 -8.71 -1.36
CA ALA A 44 -21.26 -8.63 -2.81
C ALA A 44 -20.52 -7.36 -3.24
N THR A 45 -20.56 -6.29 -2.42
CA THR A 45 -19.90 -5.01 -2.72
C THR A 45 -18.75 -4.79 -1.75
N PRO A 46 -17.49 -4.76 -2.21
CA PRO A 46 -16.35 -4.47 -1.34
C PRO A 46 -16.45 -3.06 -0.75
N ASN A 47 -16.13 -2.91 0.54
CA ASN A 47 -16.12 -1.60 1.20
C ASN A 47 -14.97 -0.70 0.70
N PHE A 48 -13.89 -1.28 0.18
CA PHE A 48 -12.74 -0.56 -0.37
C PHE A 48 -11.94 -1.46 -1.32
N PHE A 49 -11.04 -0.87 -2.11
CA PHE A 49 -10.11 -1.60 -2.98
C PHE A 49 -9.10 -2.37 -2.13
N GLU A 50 -9.06 -3.70 -2.25
CA GLU A 50 -8.08 -4.53 -1.55
C GLU A 50 -6.79 -4.69 -2.36
N PRO A 51 -5.68 -4.13 -1.87
CA PRO A 51 -4.43 -4.23 -2.59
C PRO A 51 -3.85 -5.64 -2.49
N MET A 52 -3.24 -6.15 -3.58
CA MET A 52 -2.67 -7.50 -3.60
C MET A 52 -1.59 -7.69 -2.52
N LEU A 53 -1.61 -8.82 -1.83
CA LEU A 53 -0.60 -9.20 -0.84
C LEU A 53 0.44 -10.15 -1.43
N ALA A 54 1.70 -9.96 -1.07
CA ALA A 54 2.77 -10.87 -1.45
C ALA A 54 2.83 -12.10 -0.54
N LYS A 55 3.29 -13.22 -1.12
CA LYS A 55 3.62 -14.44 -0.38
C LYS A 55 5.14 -14.48 -0.16
N SER A 56 5.57 -15.02 0.98
CA SER A 56 7.00 -15.23 1.24
C SER A 56 7.63 -16.10 0.15
N TYR A 57 8.87 -15.80 -0.19
CA TYR A 57 9.58 -16.51 -1.23
C TYR A 57 9.79 -18.00 -0.87
N LYS A 58 9.33 -18.91 -1.75
CA LYS A 58 9.46 -20.37 -1.58
C LYS A 58 9.99 -21.02 -2.86
N GLY A 59 11.30 -20.98 -3.06
CA GLY A 59 12.15 -21.91 -3.84
C GLY A 59 11.87 -22.23 -5.33
N ARG A 60 10.63 -22.27 -5.80
CA ARG A 60 10.28 -22.47 -7.21
C ARG A 60 9.50 -21.26 -7.72
N ILE A 61 10.19 -20.36 -8.42
CA ILE A 61 9.60 -19.26 -9.19
C ILE A 61 9.52 -19.67 -10.66
N LYS A 62 8.52 -19.17 -11.38
CA LYS A 62 8.50 -19.18 -12.84
C LYS A 62 9.18 -17.92 -13.37
N PHE A 63 10.07 -18.08 -14.35
CA PHE A 63 10.71 -16.98 -15.07
C PHE A 63 10.10 -16.85 -16.48
N PRO A 64 10.10 -15.64 -17.09
CA PRO A 64 10.60 -14.38 -16.54
C PRO A 64 9.75 -13.85 -15.37
N ILE A 65 10.38 -13.09 -14.48
CA ILE A 65 9.72 -12.40 -13.36
C ILE A 65 10.20 -10.95 -13.33
N ALA A 66 9.30 -10.02 -12.98
CA ALA A 66 9.70 -8.66 -12.68
C ALA A 66 10.24 -8.55 -11.25
N SER A 67 11.30 -7.78 -11.11
CA SER A 67 12.11 -7.58 -9.92
C SER A 67 12.09 -6.10 -9.57
N GLN A 68 11.58 -5.78 -8.39
CA GLN A 68 11.49 -4.42 -7.85
C GLN A 68 12.12 -4.36 -6.46
N PRO A 69 12.71 -3.24 -6.03
CA PRO A 69 13.12 -3.07 -4.65
C PRO A 69 11.92 -3.10 -3.72
N LYS A 70 12.06 -3.76 -2.56
CA LYS A 70 11.07 -3.69 -1.48
C LYS A 70 11.32 -2.40 -0.69
N LEU A 71 10.36 -1.50 -0.76
CA LEU A 71 10.39 -0.25 -0.02
C LEU A 71 9.89 -0.48 1.42
N ASP A 72 10.49 0.24 2.37
CA ASP A 72 10.04 0.26 3.76
C ASP A 72 9.31 1.58 4.01
N GLY A 73 8.02 1.62 3.66
CA GLY A 73 7.20 2.83 3.67
C GLY A 73 5.80 2.59 4.21
N ILE A 74 4.86 3.45 3.79
CA ILE A 74 3.42 3.23 4.01
C ILE A 74 2.75 3.02 2.66
N ARG A 75 2.29 1.80 2.39
CA ARG A 75 1.44 1.50 1.24
C ARG A 75 0.28 2.49 1.09
N CYS A 76 0.18 3.06 -0.09
CA CYS A 76 -0.80 4.07 -0.46
C CYS A 76 -1.45 3.71 -1.80
N ILE A 77 -2.78 3.75 -1.80
CA ILE A 77 -3.64 3.59 -2.96
C ILE A 77 -4.19 4.97 -3.30
N ALA A 78 -3.82 5.50 -4.45
CA ALA A 78 -4.37 6.77 -4.93
C ALA A 78 -5.50 6.51 -5.93
N ARG A 79 -6.61 7.21 -5.72
CA ARG A 79 -7.81 7.21 -6.58
C ARG A 79 -8.31 8.64 -6.71
N ALA A 80 -9.31 8.87 -7.56
CA ALA A 80 -9.90 10.19 -7.75
C ALA A 80 -10.41 10.84 -6.45
N GLU A 81 -10.79 10.03 -5.44
CA GLU A 81 -11.26 10.52 -4.14
C GLU A 81 -10.13 10.89 -3.16
N GLY A 82 -8.87 10.58 -3.49
CA GLY A 82 -7.70 10.90 -2.69
C GLY A 82 -6.80 9.69 -2.39
N LEU A 83 -6.05 9.79 -1.28
CA LEU A 83 -5.07 8.78 -0.87
C LEU A 83 -5.60 7.89 0.23
N PHE A 84 -5.37 6.58 0.12
CA PHE A 84 -5.87 5.58 1.05
C PHE A 84 -4.77 4.61 1.47
N SER A 85 -4.73 4.27 2.76
CA SER A 85 -3.89 3.17 3.25
C SER A 85 -4.38 1.81 2.75
N ARG A 86 -3.57 0.77 2.98
CA ARG A 86 -3.92 -0.64 2.70
C ARG A 86 -5.31 -1.07 3.22
N GLN A 87 -5.77 -0.51 4.34
CA GLN A 87 -7.07 -0.84 4.95
C GLN A 87 -8.18 0.15 4.57
N GLY A 88 -8.00 0.92 3.50
CA GLY A 88 -9.00 1.88 3.02
C GLY A 88 -9.14 3.15 3.86
N LYS A 89 -8.26 3.37 4.86
CA LYS A 89 -8.29 4.62 5.67
C LYS A 89 -7.70 5.78 4.88
N PRO A 90 -8.34 6.95 4.83
CA PRO A 90 -7.80 8.14 4.18
C PRO A 90 -6.43 8.56 4.75
N ILE A 91 -5.55 9.02 3.88
CA ILE A 91 -4.25 9.61 4.21
C ILE A 91 -4.29 11.08 3.77
N VAL A 92 -4.64 11.98 4.69
CA VAL A 92 -4.81 13.42 4.41
C VAL A 92 -3.53 14.24 4.57
N SER A 93 -2.48 13.61 5.11
CA SER A 93 -1.25 14.29 5.51
C SER A 93 -0.37 14.73 4.34
N CYS A 94 -0.59 14.20 3.14
CA CYS A 94 0.25 14.39 1.95
C CYS A 94 -0.48 15.13 0.82
N PRO A 95 -0.97 16.37 1.05
CA PRO A 95 -1.80 17.09 0.07
C PRO A 95 -1.07 17.44 -1.23
N HIS A 96 0.28 17.48 -1.20
CA HIS A 96 1.09 17.72 -2.38
C HIS A 96 1.01 16.56 -3.39
N ILE A 97 0.95 15.32 -2.91
CA ILE A 97 0.77 14.13 -3.77
C ILE A 97 -0.61 14.15 -4.42
N GLU A 98 -1.67 14.47 -3.66
CA GLU A 98 -3.03 14.60 -4.21
C GLU A 98 -3.10 15.68 -5.29
N ALA A 99 -2.53 16.86 -5.02
CA ALA A 99 -2.52 17.97 -5.96
C ALA A 99 -1.78 17.62 -7.26
N GLU A 100 -0.67 16.91 -7.17
CA GLU A 100 0.14 16.53 -8.32
C GLU A 100 -0.53 15.42 -9.15
N LEU A 101 -1.22 14.47 -8.52
CA LEU A 101 -2.01 13.43 -9.20
C LEU A 101 -3.31 13.93 -9.83
N ALA A 102 -3.86 15.05 -9.36
CA ALA A 102 -5.18 15.52 -9.77
C ALA A 102 -5.41 15.55 -11.31
N PRO A 103 -4.45 15.99 -12.15
CA PRO A 103 -4.63 15.94 -13.61
C PRO A 103 -4.83 14.53 -14.17
N LEU A 104 -4.20 13.50 -13.59
CA LEU A 104 -4.39 12.12 -14.02
C LEU A 104 -5.81 11.64 -13.75
N PHE A 105 -6.36 11.94 -12.57
CA PHE A 105 -7.73 11.57 -12.22
C PHE A 105 -8.80 12.40 -12.92
N VAL A 106 -8.47 13.60 -13.41
CA VAL A 106 -9.34 14.35 -14.32
C VAL A 106 -9.41 13.67 -15.69
N ALA A 107 -8.29 13.14 -16.18
CA ALA A 107 -8.22 12.44 -17.45
C ALA A 107 -8.82 11.03 -17.39
N ASP A 108 -8.61 10.32 -16.28
CA ASP A 108 -9.11 8.98 -16.01
C ASP A 108 -9.60 8.86 -14.55
N PRO A 109 -10.89 9.10 -14.29
CA PRO A 109 -11.45 9.03 -12.94
C PRO A 109 -11.43 7.62 -12.32
N ASP A 110 -11.34 6.57 -13.15
CA ASP A 110 -11.33 5.18 -12.70
C ASP A 110 -9.90 4.66 -12.44
N LEU A 111 -8.89 5.51 -12.65
CA LEU A 111 -7.49 5.18 -12.39
C LEU A 111 -7.27 4.81 -10.92
N VAL A 112 -6.53 3.72 -10.71
CA VAL A 112 -6.05 3.28 -9.39
C VAL A 112 -4.55 3.13 -9.48
N LEU A 113 -3.82 3.91 -8.67
CA LEU A 113 -2.39 3.76 -8.48
C LEU A 113 -2.12 3.00 -7.18
N ASP A 114 -1.22 2.03 -7.22
CA ASP A 114 -0.76 1.29 -6.04
C ASP A 114 0.75 1.50 -5.87
N GLY A 115 1.13 1.96 -4.68
CA GLY A 115 2.49 2.37 -4.39
C GLY A 115 2.76 2.49 -2.91
N GLU A 116 3.88 3.12 -2.59
CA GLU A 116 4.40 3.33 -1.24
C GLU A 116 4.70 4.81 -1.02
N LEU A 117 4.18 5.39 0.07
CA LEU A 117 4.69 6.67 0.57
C LEU A 117 6.02 6.40 1.27
N TYR A 118 7.09 6.92 0.67
CA TYR A 118 8.47 6.55 0.98
C TYR A 118 9.41 7.74 0.71
N ASN A 119 10.60 7.72 1.30
CA ASN A 119 11.72 8.55 0.83
C ASN A 119 13.02 7.79 1.09
N HIS A 120 13.75 7.47 0.02
CA HIS A 120 14.95 6.66 0.10
C HIS A 120 16.12 7.34 0.82
N ASP A 121 16.17 8.68 0.80
CA ASP A 121 17.18 9.44 1.52
C ASP A 121 16.96 9.38 3.03
N LEU A 122 15.73 9.12 3.47
CA LEU A 122 15.33 8.98 4.87
C LEU A 122 15.10 7.53 5.30
N LYS A 123 15.66 6.55 4.58
CA LYS A 123 15.53 5.12 4.92
C LYS A 123 15.98 4.79 6.35
N ALA A 124 16.90 5.56 6.93
CA ALA A 124 17.33 5.39 8.32
C ALA A 124 16.35 5.97 9.36
N ASP A 125 15.46 6.88 8.94
CA ASP A 125 14.50 7.62 9.77
C ASP A 125 13.04 7.22 9.47
N PHE A 126 12.83 5.93 9.19
CA PHE A 126 11.50 5.38 8.85
C PHE A 126 10.40 5.77 9.86
N GLU A 127 10.70 5.71 11.16
CA GLU A 127 9.74 6.07 12.22
C GLU A 127 9.27 7.54 12.11
N GLN A 128 10.17 8.44 11.70
CA GLN A 128 9.81 9.84 11.48
C GLN A 128 8.89 9.98 10.26
N LEU A 129 9.20 9.28 9.17
CA LEU A 129 8.38 9.27 7.97
C LEU A 129 6.97 8.73 8.26
N VAL A 130 6.88 7.62 8.97
CA VAL A 130 5.61 7.01 9.40
C VAL A 130 4.81 7.98 10.27
N SER A 131 5.47 8.66 11.22
CA SER A 131 4.84 9.64 12.09
C SER A 131 4.23 10.80 11.30
N LEU A 132 4.95 11.30 10.27
CA LEU A 132 4.46 12.37 9.41
C LEU A 132 3.24 11.95 8.58
N ILE A 133 3.30 10.77 7.97
CA ILE A 133 2.24 10.27 7.08
C ILE A 133 0.97 9.91 7.87
N ARG A 134 1.08 9.40 9.10
CA ARG A 134 -0.09 8.96 9.90
C ARG A 134 -0.89 10.10 10.54
N LYS A 135 -0.45 11.35 10.40
CA LYS A 135 -1.21 12.50 10.91
C LYS A 135 -2.59 12.56 10.25
N GLN A 136 -3.60 12.89 11.05
CA GLN A 136 -5.00 13.00 10.61
C GLN A 136 -5.37 14.41 10.13
N GLU A 137 -4.38 15.21 9.77
CA GLU A 137 -4.55 16.56 9.27
C GLU A 137 -3.56 16.82 8.12
N PRO A 138 -3.91 17.69 7.15
CA PRO A 138 -2.99 18.12 6.11
C PRO A 138 -1.72 18.71 6.70
N ASN A 139 -0.56 18.26 6.22
CA ASN A 139 0.73 18.70 6.73
C ASN A 139 1.64 19.15 5.58
N PRO A 140 1.68 20.46 5.22
CA PRO A 140 2.50 20.95 4.12
C PRO A 140 4.00 20.62 4.23
N ALA A 141 4.50 20.34 5.45
CA ALA A 141 5.89 19.91 5.64
C ALA A 141 6.21 18.57 4.97
N THR A 142 5.21 17.75 4.62
CA THR A 142 5.42 16.51 3.87
C THR A 142 5.90 16.76 2.45
N ALA A 143 5.67 17.94 1.86
CA ALA A 143 6.05 18.21 0.47
C ALA A 143 7.56 18.11 0.23
N GLY A 144 8.37 18.58 1.18
CA GLY A 144 9.84 18.48 1.07
C GLY A 144 10.41 17.13 1.48
N VAL A 145 9.57 16.14 1.82
CA VAL A 145 9.99 14.93 2.53
C VAL A 145 9.39 13.65 1.94
N VAL A 146 8.09 13.60 1.72
CA VAL A 146 7.38 12.37 1.35
C VAL A 146 7.23 12.29 -0.16
N GLN A 147 7.68 11.19 -0.74
CA GLN A 147 7.45 10.85 -2.14
C GLN A 147 6.44 9.70 -2.24
N TYR A 148 5.76 9.59 -3.37
CA TYR A 148 4.88 8.47 -3.70
C TYR A 148 5.52 7.60 -4.77
N HIS A 149 5.98 6.42 -4.36
CA HIS A 149 6.65 5.46 -5.22
C HIS A 149 5.66 4.42 -5.74
N VAL A 150 5.21 4.59 -6.99
CA VAL A 150 4.19 3.75 -7.64
C VAL A 150 4.83 2.51 -8.23
N TYR A 151 4.29 1.33 -7.92
CA TYR A 151 4.80 0.06 -8.43
C TYR A 151 3.78 -0.75 -9.24
N ASP A 152 2.50 -0.35 -9.27
CA ASP A 152 1.45 -0.99 -10.07
C ASP A 152 0.26 -0.05 -10.36
N ILE A 153 -0.52 -0.38 -11.39
CA ILE A 153 -1.75 0.33 -11.80
C ILE A 153 -2.91 -0.64 -12.00
N PRO A 154 -3.50 -1.20 -10.93
CA PRO A 154 -4.46 -2.29 -11.02
C PRO A 154 -5.76 -1.96 -11.78
N SER A 155 -6.06 -0.69 -12.04
CA SER A 155 -7.20 -0.30 -12.90
C SER A 155 -6.95 -0.53 -14.39
N PHE A 156 -5.70 -0.69 -14.80
CA PHE A 156 -5.35 -0.96 -16.20
C PHE A 156 -5.48 -2.44 -16.50
N GLU A 157 -6.29 -2.79 -17.51
CA GLU A 157 -6.45 -4.16 -17.95
C GLU A 157 -5.18 -4.69 -18.64
N GLY A 158 -4.63 -5.79 -18.11
CA GLY A 158 -3.47 -6.45 -18.66
C GLY A 158 -2.58 -7.07 -17.58
N THR A 159 -1.57 -7.82 -18.01
CA THR A 159 -0.62 -8.45 -17.09
C THR A 159 0.31 -7.42 -16.44
N PHE A 160 1.04 -7.83 -15.40
CA PHE A 160 2.02 -6.94 -14.77
C PHE A 160 3.05 -6.39 -15.77
N PHE A 161 3.52 -7.20 -16.73
CA PHE A 161 4.51 -6.73 -17.72
C PHE A 161 3.94 -5.73 -18.71
N GLN A 162 2.63 -5.70 -18.90
CA GLN A 162 1.94 -4.69 -19.70
C GLN A 162 1.71 -3.40 -18.90
N ARG A 163 1.36 -3.53 -17.61
CA ARG A 163 1.13 -2.39 -16.70
C ARG A 163 2.41 -1.62 -16.36
N ALA A 164 3.51 -2.34 -16.15
CA ALA A 164 4.81 -1.76 -15.76
C ALA A 164 5.30 -0.61 -16.67
N PRO A 165 5.43 -0.79 -18.00
CA PRO A 165 5.87 0.28 -18.88
C PRO A 165 4.86 1.43 -18.95
N VAL A 166 3.57 1.16 -18.79
CA VAL A 166 2.51 2.19 -18.84
C VAL A 166 2.64 3.16 -17.69
N TYR A 167 2.68 2.68 -16.44
CA TYR A 167 2.84 3.59 -15.30
C TYR A 167 4.21 4.26 -15.29
N ASN A 168 5.26 3.57 -15.76
CA ASN A 168 6.58 4.17 -15.83
C ASN A 168 6.62 5.38 -16.78
N ALA A 169 5.98 5.26 -17.94
CA ALA A 169 5.86 6.34 -18.92
C ALA A 169 4.91 7.45 -18.44
N MET A 170 3.78 7.07 -17.84
CA MET A 170 2.76 8.01 -17.33
C MET A 170 3.30 8.94 -16.25
N LEU A 171 4.19 8.44 -15.39
CA LEU A 171 4.73 9.16 -14.24
C LEU A 171 6.04 9.92 -14.55
N GLN A 172 6.43 10.02 -15.83
CA GLN A 172 7.58 10.83 -16.20
C GLN A 172 7.30 12.33 -15.99
N GLY A 173 8.24 13.03 -15.36
CA GLY A 173 8.16 14.48 -15.16
C GLY A 173 7.39 14.94 -13.93
N PHE A 174 6.94 14.00 -13.09
CA PHE A 174 6.43 14.28 -11.75
C PHE A 174 7.59 14.56 -10.79
N ASP A 175 7.37 15.47 -9.83
CA ASP A 175 8.35 15.90 -8.84
C ASP A 175 8.36 14.96 -7.63
N HIS A 176 7.18 14.56 -7.14
CA HIS A 176 7.05 13.75 -5.92
C HIS A 176 6.53 12.35 -6.18
N ILE A 177 6.21 12.02 -7.45
CA ILE A 177 5.60 10.76 -7.84
C ILE A 177 6.56 10.01 -8.75
N LEU A 178 7.03 8.87 -8.27
CA LEU A 178 8.15 8.17 -8.89
C LEU A 178 7.72 6.74 -9.23
N PRO A 179 7.92 6.27 -10.46
CA PRO A 179 7.74 4.86 -10.74
C PRO A 179 8.86 4.06 -10.09
N VAL A 180 8.52 2.95 -9.43
CA VAL A 180 9.51 2.03 -8.85
C VAL A 180 10.30 1.36 -9.97
N GLU A 181 11.62 1.32 -9.80
CA GLU A 181 12.52 0.62 -10.73
C GLU A 181 12.06 -0.83 -10.91
N THR A 182 11.87 -1.24 -12.16
CA THR A 182 11.37 -2.57 -12.50
C THR A 182 12.31 -3.21 -13.50
N ARG A 183 12.93 -4.33 -13.10
CA ARG A 183 13.85 -5.12 -13.91
C ARG A 183 13.20 -6.45 -14.27
N ILE A 184 13.53 -7.02 -15.43
CA ILE A 184 13.06 -8.35 -15.81
C ILE A 184 14.20 -9.36 -15.61
N ALA A 185 14.00 -10.29 -14.67
CA ALA A 185 14.90 -11.40 -14.43
C ALA A 185 14.43 -12.63 -15.23
N PHE A 186 15.32 -13.21 -16.03
CA PHE A 186 15.03 -14.40 -16.84
C PHE A 186 15.46 -15.72 -16.17
N ASN A 187 16.16 -15.64 -15.05
CA ASN A 187 16.60 -16.79 -14.27
C ASN A 187 16.92 -16.40 -12.83
N GLN A 188 17.18 -17.40 -11.99
CA GLN A 188 17.46 -17.20 -10.56
C GLN A 188 18.68 -16.32 -10.30
N ALA A 189 19.76 -16.50 -11.07
CA ALA A 189 20.99 -15.73 -10.86
C ALA A 189 20.80 -14.22 -11.12
N MET A 190 19.99 -13.85 -12.11
CA MET A 190 19.63 -12.44 -12.34
C MET A 190 18.79 -11.89 -11.19
N PHE A 191 17.83 -12.67 -10.70
CA PHE A 191 16.95 -12.27 -9.60
C PHE A 191 17.73 -12.13 -8.28
N ASP A 192 18.66 -13.04 -8.00
CA ASP A 192 19.54 -12.98 -6.83
C ASP A 192 20.49 -11.77 -6.90
N LYS A 193 21.03 -11.45 -8.09
CA LYS A 193 21.86 -10.26 -8.31
C LYS A 193 21.10 -8.96 -8.01
N ASP A 194 19.86 -8.85 -8.48
CA ASP A 194 19.02 -7.69 -8.16
C ASP A 194 18.76 -7.59 -6.65
N TYR A 195 18.51 -8.72 -5.97
CA TYR A 195 18.34 -8.74 -4.51
C TYR A 195 19.59 -8.21 -3.79
N GLU A 196 20.78 -8.70 -4.16
CA GLU A 196 22.06 -8.23 -3.61
C GLU A 196 22.22 -6.72 -3.82
N GLU A 197 21.98 -6.21 -5.04
CA GLU A 197 22.06 -4.79 -5.33
C GLU A 197 21.04 -3.96 -4.54
N PHE A 198 19.80 -4.43 -4.36
CA PHE A 198 18.81 -3.73 -3.56
C PHE A 198 19.19 -3.67 -2.08
N MET A 199 19.72 -4.77 -1.53
CA MET A 199 20.20 -4.82 -0.15
C MET A 199 21.40 -3.88 0.05
N GLU A 200 22.37 -3.85 -0.88
CA GLU A 200 23.53 -2.95 -0.83
C GLU A 200 23.12 -1.47 -0.89
N ASN A 201 22.06 -1.15 -1.64
CA ASN A 201 21.50 0.20 -1.72
C ASN A 201 20.60 0.56 -0.51
N GLY A 202 20.40 -0.35 0.44
CA GLY A 202 19.66 -0.10 1.68
C GLY A 202 18.13 -0.15 1.52
N TYR A 203 17.62 -0.87 0.53
CA TYR A 203 16.22 -1.26 0.49
C TYR A 203 15.96 -2.41 1.47
N GLU A 204 14.68 -2.65 1.82
CA GLU A 204 14.30 -3.72 2.75
C GLU A 204 14.50 -5.12 2.16
N GLY A 205 14.56 -5.21 0.83
CA GLY A 205 14.72 -6.46 0.08
C GLY A 205 14.23 -6.32 -1.35
N GLN A 206 13.59 -7.38 -1.85
CA GLN A 206 13.13 -7.49 -3.23
C GLN A 206 11.68 -7.98 -3.30
N MET A 207 10.94 -7.45 -4.27
CA MET A 207 9.60 -7.87 -4.65
C MET A 207 9.64 -8.53 -6.03
N GLY A 208 9.24 -9.80 -6.08
CA GLY A 208 9.05 -10.53 -7.32
C GLY A 208 7.59 -10.45 -7.80
N ARG A 209 7.37 -10.07 -9.05
CA ARG A 209 6.04 -10.00 -9.67
C ARG A 209 5.98 -10.85 -10.93
N LEU A 210 5.13 -11.87 -10.87
CA LEU A 210 4.90 -12.76 -12.00
C LEU A 210 4.08 -12.06 -13.08
N ASP A 211 4.36 -12.43 -14.33
CA ASP A 211 3.52 -12.05 -15.45
C ASP A 211 2.29 -12.96 -15.48
N ALA A 212 1.26 -12.56 -14.74
CA ALA A 212 -0.02 -13.24 -14.67
C ALA A 212 -1.15 -12.22 -14.80
N ASP A 213 -2.25 -12.66 -15.38
CA ASP A 213 -3.54 -11.97 -15.37
C ASP A 213 -4.14 -11.92 -13.96
#